data_AF-A0A940Y971-F1
#
_entry.id   AF-A0A940Y971-F1
#
_cell.length_a   1.000
_cell.length_b   1.000
_cell.length_c   1.000
_cell.angle_alpha   90.00
_cell.angle_beta   90.00
_cell.angle_gamma   90.00
#
_symmetry.space_group_name_H-M   'P 1'
#
loop_
_entity.id
_entity.type
_entity.pdbx_description
1 polymer ?
#
loop_
_entity_poly.entity_id
_entity_poly.type
_entity_poly.pdbx_seq_one_letter_code
_entity_poly.pdbx_strand_id
1 'polypeptide(L)'
;MSLMGNLNRALSATTGLQVRRATPAAPQQPTRTGAKPGKRPTPVYRCPAPGDLATDRLLRRPVFIMSPVRSGSTLLRMLLNAHSRLHSPHELHIRRLEVDFGSRLSQRAMSALDLERGDLEHLLWDRVMHRELVRSGKDVLVEKTPSNAFVHRRIRDCWPDARFVFLLRHPVSIARSWHEGDPDKRTFDEAAADALRYMKAVENARQAASGPADGQPAAHHTLRYEDLTADAEREMRDLCAFLGVDFEPSMLDYGRRDDTQVVKGLGDWRDKIRTGQVQSGRALPAEDEIPELLRPMCEAWGYSS
;
A
#
# COMPACT_ATOMS: atom_id res chain seq x y z
N MET A 1 26.17 29.61 -62.33
CA MET A 1 25.82 28.20 -62.03
C MET A 1 26.52 27.80 -60.75
N SER A 2 25.82 27.23 -59.76
CA SER A 2 26.43 26.88 -58.47
C SER A 2 27.38 25.68 -58.62
N LEU A 3 28.48 25.68 -57.86
CA LEU A 3 29.51 24.62 -57.85
C LEU A 3 28.89 23.21 -57.71
N MET A 4 27.82 23.11 -56.92
CA MET A 4 27.10 21.88 -56.60
C MET A 4 26.31 21.31 -57.79
N GLY A 5 25.84 22.18 -58.70
CA GLY A 5 25.15 21.76 -59.92
C GLY A 5 26.10 21.19 -60.99
N ASN A 6 27.35 21.66 -61.04
CA ASN A 6 28.36 21.11 -61.94
C ASN A 6 28.88 19.75 -61.44
N LEU A 7 29.07 19.62 -60.12
CA LEU A 7 29.46 18.36 -59.48
C LEU A 7 28.43 17.24 -59.71
N ASN A 8 27.15 17.51 -59.51
CA ASN A 8 26.10 16.51 -59.71
C ASN A 8 25.91 16.11 -61.17
N ARG A 9 26.15 17.02 -62.12
CA ARG A 9 26.12 16.68 -63.56
C ARG A 9 27.20 15.66 -63.91
N ALA A 10 28.43 15.88 -63.45
CA ALA A 10 29.54 14.97 -63.70
C ALA A 10 29.33 13.60 -63.05
N LEU A 11 28.89 13.57 -61.78
CA LEU A 11 28.65 12.34 -61.03
C LEU A 11 27.50 11.51 -61.60
N SER A 12 26.38 12.14 -61.98
CA SER A 12 25.26 11.42 -62.57
C SER A 12 25.61 10.80 -63.93
N ALA A 13 26.39 11.51 -64.76
CA ALA A 13 26.77 11.01 -66.07
C ALA A 13 27.73 9.81 -66.03
N THR A 14 28.56 9.68 -64.99
CA THR A 14 29.57 8.61 -64.89
C THR A 14 29.15 7.45 -63.97
N THR A 15 28.32 7.72 -62.97
CA THR A 15 28.02 6.73 -61.91
C THR A 15 26.54 6.56 -61.62
N GLY A 16 25.67 7.42 -62.16
CA GLY A 16 24.25 7.47 -61.81
C GLY A 16 23.94 8.07 -60.42
N LEU A 17 24.95 8.52 -59.67
CA LEU A 17 24.79 9.04 -58.31
C LEU A 17 24.63 10.57 -58.28
N GLN A 18 24.00 11.07 -57.21
CA GLN A 18 23.86 12.52 -56.92
C GLN A 18 24.17 12.80 -55.46
N VAL A 19 24.86 13.91 -55.20
CA VAL A 19 25.11 14.42 -53.85
C VAL A 19 24.08 15.48 -53.50
N ARG A 20 23.40 15.32 -52.37
CA ARG A 20 22.49 16.32 -51.80
C ARG A 20 23.03 16.78 -50.45
N ARG A 21 22.73 18.03 -50.08
CA ARG A 21 23.04 18.54 -48.74
C ARG A 21 22.18 17.78 -47.74
N ALA A 22 22.80 17.19 -46.73
CA ALA A 22 22.07 16.54 -45.65
C ALA A 22 21.31 17.60 -44.84
N THR A 23 20.00 17.42 -44.69
CA THR A 23 19.20 18.17 -43.71
C THR A 23 19.58 17.65 -42.31
N PRO A 24 19.79 18.49 -41.28
CA PRO A 24 20.05 18.00 -39.94
C PRO A 24 18.87 17.13 -39.48
N ALA A 25 19.13 15.85 -39.23
CA ALA A 25 18.15 14.98 -38.60
C ALA A 25 17.93 15.48 -37.16
N ALA A 26 16.67 15.62 -36.74
CA ALA A 26 16.34 15.84 -35.34
C ALA A 26 16.97 14.70 -34.51
N PRO A 27 17.56 14.97 -33.33
CA PRO A 27 18.22 13.94 -32.54
C PRO A 27 17.21 12.86 -32.18
N GLN A 28 17.35 11.69 -32.82
CA GLN A 28 16.61 10.50 -32.43
C GLN A 28 17.11 10.11 -31.04
N GLN A 29 16.28 10.29 -30.02
CA GLN A 29 16.52 9.68 -28.72
C GLN A 29 16.70 8.17 -28.96
N PRO A 30 17.79 7.57 -28.45
CA PRO A 30 17.93 6.12 -28.55
C PRO A 30 16.71 5.51 -27.87
N THR A 31 15.88 4.83 -28.66
CA THR A 31 14.86 3.94 -28.17
C THR A 31 15.58 2.83 -27.43
N ARG A 32 15.83 3.04 -26.12
CA ARG A 32 16.02 1.94 -25.20
C ARG A 32 14.74 1.14 -25.30
N THR A 33 14.78 0.07 -26.10
CA THR A 33 13.94 -1.10 -25.89
C THR A 33 14.29 -1.57 -24.48
N GLY A 34 13.63 -0.97 -23.49
CA GLY A 34 13.75 -1.37 -22.11
C GLY A 34 13.21 -2.78 -22.07
N ALA A 35 14.10 -3.76 -22.15
CA ALA A 35 13.81 -5.09 -21.67
C ALA A 35 13.17 -4.88 -20.28
N LYS A 36 11.92 -5.33 -20.11
CA LYS A 36 11.26 -5.27 -18.81
C LYS A 36 12.28 -5.86 -17.82
N PRO A 37 12.73 -5.09 -16.80
CA PRO A 37 13.73 -5.60 -15.87
C PRO A 37 13.26 -6.96 -15.39
N GLY A 38 14.12 -7.98 -15.53
CA GLY A 38 13.81 -9.34 -15.12
C GLY A 38 13.25 -9.32 -13.69
N LYS A 39 12.23 -10.13 -13.42
CA LYS A 39 11.57 -10.17 -12.11
C LYS A 39 12.63 -10.46 -11.05
N ARG A 40 12.90 -9.48 -10.17
CA ARG A 40 13.86 -9.64 -9.07
C ARG A 40 13.49 -10.89 -8.26
N PRO A 41 14.46 -11.75 -7.88
CA PRO A 41 14.20 -12.90 -7.04
C PRO A 41 13.56 -12.47 -5.72
N THR A 42 12.70 -13.31 -5.14
CA THR A 42 12.16 -13.07 -3.79
C THR A 42 13.32 -12.94 -2.79
N PRO A 43 13.34 -11.90 -1.93
CA PRO A 43 14.38 -11.75 -0.93
C PRO A 43 14.32 -12.90 0.08
N VAL A 44 15.49 -13.44 0.40
CA VAL A 44 15.67 -14.35 1.54
C VAL A 44 15.75 -13.50 2.82
N TYR A 45 15.06 -13.95 3.86
CA TYR A 45 15.02 -13.32 5.18
C TYR A 45 14.69 -14.37 6.25
N ARG A 46 14.95 -14.02 7.51
CA ARG A 46 14.60 -14.83 8.68
C ARG A 46 13.48 -14.16 9.48
N CYS A 47 12.70 -14.97 10.17
CA CYS A 47 11.81 -14.49 11.23
C CYS A 47 12.64 -14.46 12.53
N PRO A 48 12.78 -13.31 13.21
CA PRO A 48 13.57 -13.22 14.44
C PRO A 48 12.92 -14.03 15.56
N ALA A 49 13.72 -14.74 16.35
CA ALA A 49 13.22 -15.42 17.53
C ALA A 49 12.79 -14.38 18.59
N PRO A 50 11.90 -14.73 19.56
CA PRO A 50 11.45 -13.78 20.58
C PRO A 50 12.59 -13.08 21.34
N GLY A 51 13.73 -13.76 21.57
CA GLY A 51 14.91 -13.20 22.21
C GLY A 51 15.67 -12.18 21.35
N ASP A 52 15.58 -12.29 20.03
CA ASP A 52 16.30 -11.43 19.08
C ASP A 52 15.53 -10.14 18.76
N LEU A 53 14.22 -10.11 19.03
CA LEU A 53 13.37 -8.95 18.74
C LEU A 53 13.89 -7.64 19.32
N ALA A 54 14.49 -7.67 20.51
CA ALA A 54 15.02 -6.46 21.13
C ALA A 54 16.28 -5.91 20.44
N THR A 55 17.03 -6.79 19.76
CA THR A 55 18.21 -6.42 18.97
C THR A 55 17.80 -5.98 17.57
N ASP A 56 16.86 -6.72 16.98
CA ASP A 56 16.52 -6.60 15.56
C ASP A 56 15.43 -5.57 15.27
N ARG A 57 14.57 -5.24 16.25
CA ARG A 57 13.42 -4.34 16.07
C ARG A 57 13.36 -3.29 17.17
N LEU A 58 13.25 -2.04 16.74
CA LEU A 58 13.06 -0.90 17.62
C LEU A 58 11.57 -0.69 17.94
N LEU A 59 10.68 -0.97 16.98
CA LEU A 59 9.25 -0.92 17.22
C LEU A 59 8.81 -2.08 18.10
N ARG A 60 7.83 -1.79 18.98
CA ARG A 60 7.13 -2.78 19.79
C ARG A 60 5.68 -2.83 19.37
N ARG A 61 5.19 -4.03 19.04
CA ARG A 61 3.79 -4.29 18.68
C ARG A 61 3.20 -3.29 17.67
N PRO A 62 3.87 -2.98 16.54
CA PRO A 62 3.31 -2.08 15.55
C PRO A 62 1.97 -2.58 15.03
N VAL A 63 1.07 -1.65 14.70
CA VAL A 63 -0.27 -1.98 14.23
C VAL A 63 -0.32 -1.83 12.72
N PHE A 64 -0.92 -2.80 12.02
CA PHE A 64 -1.14 -2.75 10.58
C PHE A 64 -2.62 -2.79 10.23
N ILE A 65 -3.10 -1.79 9.49
CA ILE A 65 -4.46 -1.78 8.94
C ILE A 65 -4.45 -2.51 7.59
N MET A 66 -5.06 -3.69 7.56
CA MET A 66 -5.24 -4.53 6.37
C MET A 66 -6.63 -4.28 5.78
N SER A 67 -6.66 -3.74 4.56
CA SER A 67 -7.93 -3.37 3.93
C SER A 67 -7.81 -3.30 2.41
N PRO A 68 -8.90 -3.50 1.66
CA PRO A 68 -8.91 -3.17 0.24
C PRO A 68 -8.74 -1.67 0.04
N VAL A 69 -8.21 -1.28 -1.12
CA VAL A 69 -8.33 0.12 -1.56
C VAL A 69 -9.82 0.45 -1.68
N ARG A 70 -10.21 1.68 -1.31
CA ARG A 70 -11.61 2.18 -1.28
C ARG A 70 -12.51 1.58 -0.17
N SER A 71 -11.92 1.03 0.89
CA SER A 71 -12.65 0.51 2.07
C SER A 71 -12.91 1.53 3.18
N GLY A 72 -12.45 2.78 3.04
CA GLY A 72 -12.49 3.78 4.12
C GLY A 72 -11.28 3.76 5.05
N SER A 73 -10.20 3.06 4.70
CA SER A 73 -8.98 2.98 5.51
C SER A 73 -8.28 4.31 5.76
N THR A 74 -8.49 5.32 4.91
CA THR A 74 -8.03 6.68 5.18
C THR A 74 -8.83 7.34 6.31
N LEU A 75 -10.13 7.09 6.42
CA LEU A 75 -10.94 7.58 7.55
C LEU A 75 -10.44 6.96 8.86
N LEU A 76 -10.34 5.63 8.92
CA LEU A 76 -9.85 4.92 10.10
C LEU A 76 -8.46 5.38 10.53
N ARG A 77 -7.53 5.55 9.57
CA ARG A 77 -6.21 6.14 9.80
C ARG A 77 -6.29 7.51 10.48
N MET A 78 -7.20 8.38 10.05
CA MET A 78 -7.34 9.73 10.63
C MET A 78 -7.92 9.69 12.04
N LEU A 79 -8.94 8.85 12.29
CA LEU A 79 -9.50 8.63 13.62
C LEU A 79 -8.40 8.16 14.60
N LEU A 80 -7.58 7.19 14.18
CA LEU A 80 -6.47 6.69 15.00
C LEU A 80 -5.38 7.75 15.17
N ASN A 81 -4.98 8.46 14.11
CA ASN A 81 -3.94 9.49 14.20
C ASN A 81 -4.34 10.69 15.07
N ALA A 82 -5.64 10.92 15.26
CA ALA A 82 -6.13 11.97 16.14
C ALA A 82 -5.95 11.64 17.64
N HIS A 83 -5.72 10.39 18.02
CA HIS A 83 -5.40 10.01 19.41
C HIS A 83 -4.02 10.52 19.83
N SER A 84 -3.87 10.98 21.08
CA SER A 84 -2.58 11.43 21.63
C SER A 84 -1.47 10.37 21.61
N ARG A 85 -1.78 9.08 21.72
CA ARG A 85 -0.79 7.99 21.84
C ARG A 85 -0.53 7.21 20.55
N LEU A 86 -1.38 7.38 19.53
CA LEU A 86 -1.29 6.63 18.28
C LEU A 86 -0.81 7.52 17.13
N HIS A 87 0.25 7.10 16.45
CA HIS A 87 0.75 7.76 15.25
C HIS A 87 0.40 6.95 14.01
N SER A 88 -0.49 7.49 13.17
CA SER A 88 -0.82 6.89 11.87
C SER A 88 -0.47 7.83 10.73
N PRO A 89 0.77 7.76 10.19
CA PRO A 89 1.23 8.65 9.11
C PRO A 89 0.49 8.34 7.80
N HIS A 90 0.85 9.04 6.72
CA HIS A 90 0.40 8.66 5.37
C HIS A 90 0.99 7.30 4.95
N GLU A 91 0.51 6.77 3.82
CA GLU A 91 0.92 5.44 3.33
C GLU A 91 2.44 5.41 3.11
N LEU A 92 3.14 4.56 3.84
CA LEU A 92 4.61 4.50 3.79
C LEU A 92 5.13 3.60 2.66
N HIS A 93 4.26 2.74 2.11
CA HIS A 93 4.61 1.79 1.06
C HIS A 93 5.85 0.94 1.38
N ILE A 94 6.03 0.54 2.64
CA ILE A 94 7.24 -0.14 3.14
C ILE A 94 7.67 -1.34 2.29
N ARG A 95 6.72 -2.10 1.76
CA ARG A 95 6.97 -3.22 0.83
C ARG A 95 7.85 -2.85 -0.38
N ARG A 96 7.84 -1.58 -0.79
CA ARG A 96 8.58 -1.05 -1.94
C ARG A 96 9.93 -0.45 -1.57
N LEU A 97 10.27 -0.40 -0.28
CA LEU A 97 11.59 -0.04 0.20
C LEU A 97 12.49 -1.28 0.08
N GLU A 98 13.36 -1.26 -0.91
CA GLU A 98 14.25 -2.37 -1.28
C GLU A 98 15.72 -1.99 -1.01
N VAL A 99 16.54 -2.98 -0.67
CA VAL A 99 18.00 -2.84 -0.50
C VAL A 99 18.71 -3.55 -1.64
N ASP A 100 19.85 -3.01 -2.09
CA ASP A 100 20.73 -3.67 -3.05
C ASP A 100 22.19 -3.58 -2.59
N PHE A 101 23.02 -4.52 -3.03
CA PHE A 101 24.44 -4.54 -2.72
C PHE A 101 25.23 -3.93 -3.88
N GLY A 102 26.01 -2.88 -3.60
CA GLY A 102 26.89 -2.28 -4.61
C GLY A 102 28.05 -3.19 -5.05
N SER A 103 28.36 -4.26 -4.29
CA SER A 103 29.41 -5.22 -4.63
C SER A 103 29.15 -6.60 -4.03
N ARG A 104 29.76 -7.65 -4.63
CA ARG A 104 29.75 -9.00 -4.06
C ARG A 104 30.45 -9.09 -2.70
N LEU A 105 31.45 -8.24 -2.45
CA LEU A 105 32.15 -8.19 -1.17
C LEU A 105 31.21 -7.69 -0.06
N SER A 106 30.43 -6.64 -0.32
CA SER A 106 29.43 -6.12 0.60
C SER A 106 28.34 -7.15 0.90
N GLN A 107 27.87 -7.88 -0.11
CA GLN A 107 26.92 -8.98 0.08
C GLN A 107 27.51 -10.07 1.00
N ARG A 108 28.72 -10.56 0.70
CA ARG A 108 29.39 -11.59 1.51
C ARG A 108 29.63 -11.13 2.95
N ALA A 109 29.96 -9.86 3.15
CA ALA A 109 30.16 -9.29 4.48
C ALA A 109 28.86 -9.30 5.30
N MET A 110 27.71 -8.98 4.70
CA MET A 110 26.41 -9.02 5.39
C MET A 110 25.92 -10.46 5.61
N SER A 111 26.07 -11.35 4.63
CA SER A 111 25.77 -12.78 4.82
C SER A 111 26.61 -13.41 5.93
N ALA A 112 27.85 -12.96 6.17
CA ALA A 112 28.67 -13.42 7.29
C ALA A 112 28.16 -12.95 8.68
N LEU A 113 27.24 -11.98 8.70
CA LEU A 113 26.48 -11.56 9.89
C LEU A 113 25.07 -12.17 9.93
N ASP A 114 24.80 -13.15 9.07
CA ASP A 114 23.47 -13.72 8.84
C ASP A 114 22.41 -12.69 8.40
N LEU A 115 22.83 -11.58 7.78
CA LEU A 115 21.96 -10.53 7.27
C LEU A 115 21.83 -10.64 5.75
N GLU A 116 20.81 -11.36 5.29
CA GLU A 116 20.47 -11.43 3.89
C GLU A 116 19.70 -10.17 3.45
N ARG A 117 19.50 -10.01 2.14
CA ARG A 117 18.85 -8.81 1.58
C ARG A 117 17.52 -8.51 2.24
N GLY A 118 16.69 -9.53 2.51
CA GLY A 118 15.39 -9.33 3.11
C GLY A 118 15.45 -8.94 4.59
N ASP A 119 16.48 -9.36 5.33
CA ASP A 119 16.73 -8.95 6.71
C ASP A 119 17.15 -7.47 6.76
N LEU A 120 18.01 -7.04 5.83
CA LEU A 120 18.39 -5.62 5.70
C LEU A 120 17.19 -4.74 5.31
N GLU A 121 16.31 -5.24 4.43
CA GLU A 121 15.04 -4.57 4.11
C GLU A 121 14.14 -4.45 5.36
N HIS A 122 14.05 -5.49 6.20
CA HIS A 122 13.30 -5.44 7.46
C HIS A 122 13.89 -4.42 8.45
N LEU A 123 15.22 -4.37 8.59
CA LEU A 123 15.89 -3.33 9.40
C LEU A 123 15.59 -1.92 8.88
N LEU A 124 15.57 -1.74 7.56
CA LEU A 124 15.19 -0.46 6.95
C LEU A 124 13.72 -0.11 7.24
N TRP A 125 12.79 -1.06 7.08
CA TRP A 125 11.37 -0.83 7.34
C TRP A 125 11.14 -0.43 8.80
N ASP A 126 11.70 -1.19 9.74
CA ASP A 126 11.63 -0.92 11.17
C ASP A 126 12.23 0.45 11.53
N ARG A 127 13.43 0.75 11.03
CA ARG A 127 14.10 2.01 11.35
C ARG A 127 13.34 3.23 10.82
N VAL A 128 12.79 3.16 9.62
CA VAL A 128 11.99 4.24 9.00
C VAL A 128 10.72 4.48 9.82
N MET A 129 9.98 3.42 10.13
CA MET A 129 8.76 3.51 10.90
C MET A 129 9.03 3.98 12.34
N HIS A 130 10.05 3.43 13.01
CA HIS A 130 10.49 3.89 14.33
C HIS A 130 10.88 5.38 14.34
N ARG A 131 11.56 5.86 13.28
CA ARG A 131 11.90 7.28 13.14
C ARG A 131 10.65 8.16 13.18
N GLU A 132 9.62 7.79 12.43
CA GLU A 132 8.37 8.56 12.39
C GLU A 132 7.64 8.50 13.73
N LEU A 133 7.62 7.34 14.40
CA LEU A 133 7.08 7.22 15.75
C LEU A 133 7.77 8.17 16.73
N VAL A 134 9.10 8.13 16.81
CA VAL A 134 9.87 9.01 17.71
C VAL A 134 9.64 10.49 17.39
N ARG A 135 9.60 10.86 16.11
CA ARG A 135 9.34 12.25 15.70
C ARG A 135 7.94 12.73 16.05
N SER A 136 6.97 11.82 16.08
CA SER A 136 5.60 12.15 16.45
C SER A 136 5.42 12.41 17.96
N GLY A 137 6.35 11.93 18.80
CA GLY A 137 6.23 11.99 20.25
C GLY A 137 5.16 11.07 20.83
N LYS A 138 4.67 10.09 20.04
CA LYS A 138 3.60 9.15 20.42
C LYS A 138 4.16 7.75 20.69
N ASP A 139 3.30 6.88 21.20
CA ASP A 139 3.71 5.58 21.76
C ASP A 139 3.62 4.43 20.77
N VAL A 140 2.59 4.42 19.92
CA VAL A 140 2.28 3.30 19.03
C VAL A 140 2.18 3.76 17.59
N LEU A 141 2.90 3.09 16.71
CA LEU A 141 2.77 3.31 15.27
C LEU A 141 1.66 2.45 14.67
N VAL A 142 0.82 3.08 13.87
CA VAL A 142 -0.24 2.46 13.08
C VAL A 142 0.04 2.67 11.60
N GLU A 143 0.54 1.65 10.92
CA GLU A 143 0.82 1.70 9.50
C GLU A 143 -0.41 1.28 8.69
N LYS A 144 -0.75 2.09 7.69
CA LYS A 144 -1.80 1.80 6.73
C LYS A 144 -1.27 2.01 5.32
N THR A 145 -1.04 0.92 4.62
CA THR A 145 -0.90 0.89 3.16
C THR A 145 -1.72 -0.30 2.62
N PRO A 146 -2.72 -0.12 1.74
CA PRO A 146 -3.56 -1.23 1.27
C PRO A 146 -2.76 -2.39 0.64
N SER A 147 -1.65 -2.09 -0.04
CA SER A 147 -0.82 -3.13 -0.67
C SER A 147 -0.07 -4.03 0.32
N ASN A 148 -0.08 -3.72 1.62
CA ASN A 148 0.55 -4.55 2.65
C ASN A 148 -0.18 -5.89 2.86
N ALA A 149 -1.47 -5.98 2.52
CA ALA A 149 -2.22 -7.24 2.53
C ALA A 149 -1.55 -8.34 1.67
N PHE A 150 -0.90 -7.97 0.57
CA PHE A 150 -0.19 -8.92 -0.32
C PHE A 150 1.09 -9.49 0.29
N VAL A 151 1.59 -8.91 1.37
CA VAL A 151 2.84 -9.33 2.05
C VAL A 151 2.63 -9.51 3.56
N HIS A 152 1.40 -9.79 4.00
CA HIS A 152 1.06 -9.93 5.42
C HIS A 152 1.94 -10.95 6.14
N ARG A 153 2.31 -12.07 5.49
CA ARG A 153 3.23 -13.07 6.08
C ARG A 153 4.59 -12.46 6.36
N ARG A 154 5.19 -11.77 5.36
CA ARG A 154 6.47 -11.10 5.53
C ARG A 154 6.42 -9.98 6.57
N ILE A 155 5.29 -9.29 6.72
CA ILE A 155 5.09 -8.30 7.79
C ILE A 155 5.06 -8.98 9.15
N ARG A 156 4.33 -10.10 9.29
CA ARG A 156 4.31 -10.90 10.52
C ARG A 156 5.68 -11.48 10.84
N ASP A 157 6.43 -11.93 9.84
CA ASP A 157 7.79 -12.44 10.03
C ASP A 157 8.76 -11.30 10.40
N CYS A 158 8.50 -10.07 9.94
CA CYS A 158 9.29 -8.90 10.33
C CYS A 158 9.01 -8.48 11.77
N TRP A 159 7.73 -8.44 12.18
CA TRP A 159 7.29 -8.11 13.53
C TRP A 159 6.34 -9.19 14.05
N PRO A 160 6.86 -10.26 14.67
CA PRO A 160 6.07 -11.35 15.23
C PRO A 160 5.06 -10.90 16.30
N ASP A 161 5.30 -9.76 16.95
CA ASP A 161 4.43 -9.15 17.96
C ASP A 161 3.45 -8.11 17.39
N ALA A 162 3.40 -7.93 16.06
CA ALA A 162 2.50 -6.99 15.41
C ALA A 162 1.01 -7.31 15.65
N ARG A 163 0.20 -6.26 15.64
CA ARG A 163 -1.27 -6.35 15.72
C ARG A 163 -1.89 -6.01 14.38
N PHE A 164 -2.91 -6.75 14.00
CA PHE A 164 -3.58 -6.57 12.70
C PHE A 164 -5.01 -6.05 12.88
N VAL A 165 -5.36 -4.98 12.17
CA VAL A 165 -6.72 -4.46 12.12
C VAL A 165 -7.26 -4.69 10.71
N PHE A 166 -8.29 -5.50 10.58
CA PHE A 166 -8.94 -5.79 9.31
C PHE A 166 -10.15 -4.87 9.13
N LEU A 167 -10.07 -3.96 8.16
CA LEU A 167 -11.19 -3.11 7.77
C LEU A 167 -11.87 -3.71 6.55
N LEU A 168 -13.08 -4.22 6.76
CA LEU A 168 -13.94 -4.77 5.72
C LEU A 168 -14.95 -3.72 5.25
N ARG A 169 -15.44 -3.87 4.03
CA ARG A 169 -16.51 -3.04 3.46
C ARG A 169 -17.27 -3.87 2.44
N HIS A 170 -18.55 -3.58 2.23
CA HIS A 170 -19.35 -4.30 1.25
C HIS A 170 -18.64 -4.40 -0.13
N PRO A 171 -18.42 -5.61 -0.69
CA PRO A 171 -17.62 -5.80 -1.90
C PRO A 171 -18.08 -4.97 -3.10
N VAL A 172 -19.39 -4.87 -3.33
CA VAL A 172 -19.95 -4.06 -4.42
C VAL A 172 -19.72 -2.57 -4.19
N SER A 173 -19.74 -2.08 -2.94
CA SER A 173 -19.47 -0.68 -2.62
C SER A 173 -18.00 -0.32 -2.86
N ILE A 174 -17.08 -1.27 -2.63
CA ILE A 174 -15.67 -1.12 -2.99
C ILE A 174 -15.53 -1.02 -4.52
N ALA A 175 -16.11 -1.96 -5.27
CA ALA A 175 -16.04 -1.99 -6.74
C ALA A 175 -16.63 -0.71 -7.36
N ARG A 176 -17.81 -0.27 -6.89
CA ARG A 176 -18.44 1.00 -7.30
C ARG A 176 -17.52 2.19 -7.02
N SER A 177 -16.88 2.24 -5.86
CA SER A 177 -15.94 3.33 -5.54
C SER A 177 -14.67 3.30 -6.40
N TRP A 178 -14.23 2.14 -6.89
CA TRP A 178 -13.11 2.03 -7.83
C TRP A 178 -13.50 2.55 -9.22
N HIS A 179 -14.70 2.20 -9.69
CA HIS A 179 -15.24 2.68 -10.96
C HIS A 179 -15.43 4.20 -10.94
N GLU A 180 -16.04 4.75 -9.87
CA GLU A 180 -16.21 6.21 -9.67
C GLU A 180 -14.89 6.99 -9.63
N GLY A 181 -13.75 6.32 -9.39
CA GLY A 181 -12.45 6.99 -9.35
C GLY A 181 -11.89 7.37 -10.72
N ASP A 182 -12.28 6.65 -11.78
CA ASP A 182 -11.85 6.90 -13.16
C ASP A 182 -12.86 6.24 -14.14
N PRO A 183 -14.12 6.73 -14.20
CA PRO A 183 -15.21 6.02 -14.87
C PRO A 183 -15.01 5.91 -16.39
N ASP A 184 -14.30 6.85 -17.00
CA ASP A 184 -14.03 6.88 -18.44
C ASP A 184 -12.95 5.87 -18.87
N LYS A 185 -12.09 5.43 -17.94
CA LYS A 185 -10.95 4.53 -18.24
C LYS A 185 -11.11 3.13 -17.69
N ARG A 186 -12.08 2.89 -16.81
CA ARG A 186 -12.28 1.60 -16.15
C ARG A 186 -13.76 1.26 -16.14
N THR A 187 -14.13 0.18 -16.81
CA THR A 187 -15.47 -0.40 -16.70
C THR A 187 -15.76 -0.88 -15.27
N PHE A 188 -17.03 -1.09 -14.94
CA PHE A 188 -17.39 -1.63 -13.63
C PHE A 188 -16.81 -3.05 -13.42
N ASP A 189 -16.79 -3.89 -14.45
CA ASP A 189 -16.25 -5.26 -14.35
C ASP A 189 -14.74 -5.27 -14.06
N GLU A 190 -13.98 -4.39 -14.73
CA GLU A 190 -12.56 -4.19 -14.43
C GLU A 190 -12.36 -3.68 -13.00
N ALA A 191 -13.23 -2.77 -12.53
CA ALA A 191 -13.21 -2.29 -11.15
C ALA A 191 -13.52 -3.39 -10.14
N ALA A 192 -14.49 -4.25 -10.43
CA ALA A 192 -14.82 -5.40 -9.60
C ALA A 192 -13.66 -6.40 -9.54
N ALA A 193 -12.99 -6.68 -10.67
CA ALA A 193 -11.83 -7.57 -10.72
C ALA A 193 -10.63 -7.00 -9.94
N ASP A 194 -10.31 -5.71 -10.11
CA ASP A 194 -9.24 -5.01 -9.39
C ASP A 194 -9.51 -5.01 -7.87
N ALA A 195 -10.76 -4.72 -7.50
CA ALA A 195 -11.22 -4.71 -6.12
C ALA A 195 -11.11 -6.11 -5.50
N LEU A 196 -11.59 -7.14 -6.20
CA LEU A 196 -11.54 -8.54 -5.76
C LEU A 196 -10.12 -9.01 -5.47
N ARG A 197 -9.12 -8.57 -6.26
CA ARG A 197 -7.71 -8.91 -6.02
C ARG A 197 -7.23 -8.45 -4.64
N TYR A 198 -7.62 -7.25 -4.22
CA TYR A 198 -7.33 -6.75 -2.87
C TYR A 198 -8.16 -7.44 -1.80
N MET A 199 -9.45 -7.70 -2.06
CA MET A 199 -10.31 -8.42 -1.12
C MET A 199 -9.76 -9.81 -0.80
N LYS A 200 -9.35 -10.57 -1.81
CA LYS A 200 -8.70 -11.87 -1.66
C LYS A 200 -7.41 -11.77 -0.82
N ALA A 201 -6.60 -10.74 -1.04
CA ALA A 201 -5.37 -10.56 -0.26
C ALA A 201 -5.67 -10.27 1.23
N VAL A 202 -6.69 -9.46 1.51
CA VAL A 202 -7.14 -9.15 2.87
C VAL A 202 -7.74 -10.36 3.55
N GLU A 203 -8.59 -11.11 2.84
CA GLU A 203 -9.19 -12.33 3.37
C GLU A 203 -8.14 -13.40 3.67
N ASN A 204 -7.17 -13.59 2.77
CA ASN A 204 -6.03 -14.48 3.02
C ASN A 204 -5.23 -14.05 4.25
N ALA A 205 -5.02 -12.74 4.44
CA ALA A 205 -4.32 -12.21 5.62
C ALA A 205 -5.12 -12.42 6.90
N ARG A 206 -6.45 -12.25 6.84
CA ARG A 206 -7.37 -12.44 7.96
C ARG A 206 -7.41 -13.90 8.39
N GLN A 207 -7.58 -14.82 7.44
CA GLN A 207 -7.52 -16.27 7.71
C GLN A 207 -6.17 -16.70 8.28
N ALA A 208 -5.07 -16.14 7.78
CA ALA A 208 -3.72 -16.42 8.30
C ALA A 208 -3.48 -15.85 9.70
N ALA A 209 -4.18 -14.80 10.10
CA ALA A 209 -4.14 -14.25 11.45
C ALA A 209 -5.01 -15.04 12.43
N SER A 210 -6.15 -15.58 11.96
CA SER A 210 -7.05 -16.43 12.76
C SER A 210 -6.60 -17.89 12.85
N GLY A 211 -5.80 -18.37 11.91
CA GLY A 211 -5.29 -19.75 11.87
C GLY A 211 -4.09 -19.99 12.79
N PRO A 212 -3.86 -21.24 13.23
CA PRO A 212 -2.66 -21.60 13.97
C PRO A 212 -1.46 -21.64 13.00
N ALA A 213 -0.61 -20.63 13.07
CA ALA A 213 0.73 -20.68 12.51
C ALA A 213 1.71 -20.77 13.68
N ASP A 214 2.15 -21.99 13.99
CA ASP A 214 3.26 -22.25 14.93
C ASP A 214 3.05 -21.81 16.39
N GLY A 215 1.80 -21.91 16.89
CA GLY A 215 1.53 -22.02 18.32
C GLY A 215 0.58 -20.98 18.91
N GLN A 216 0.37 -19.81 18.30
CA GLN A 216 -0.65 -18.84 18.74
C GLN A 216 -1.18 -18.01 17.56
N PRO A 217 -2.50 -17.73 17.51
CA PRO A 217 -3.06 -16.82 16.50
C PRO A 217 -2.48 -15.41 16.67
N ALA A 218 -2.31 -14.69 15.55
CA ALA A 218 -1.88 -13.31 15.60
C ALA A 218 -2.99 -12.46 16.24
N ALA A 219 -2.60 -11.50 17.09
CA ALA A 219 -3.55 -10.55 17.67
C ALA A 219 -4.19 -9.73 16.54
N HIS A 220 -5.50 -9.90 16.35
CA HIS A 220 -6.24 -9.18 15.32
C HIS A 220 -7.61 -8.71 15.80
N HIS A 221 -8.09 -7.65 15.15
CA HIS A 221 -9.42 -7.09 15.32
C HIS A 221 -10.03 -6.83 13.94
N THR A 222 -11.32 -7.08 13.77
CA THR A 222 -12.02 -6.87 12.51
C THR A 222 -13.18 -5.92 12.73
N LEU A 223 -13.30 -4.91 11.89
CA LEU A 223 -14.42 -3.96 11.88
C LEU A 223 -14.92 -3.75 10.43
N ARG A 224 -16.19 -3.39 10.31
CA ARG A 224 -16.80 -3.05 9.01
C ARG A 224 -16.89 -1.53 8.88
N TYR A 225 -16.64 -1.03 7.67
CA TYR A 225 -16.77 0.39 7.36
C TYR A 225 -18.18 0.92 7.67
N GLU A 226 -19.18 0.10 7.41
CA GLU A 226 -20.59 0.37 7.62
C GLU A 226 -20.87 0.62 9.11
N ASP A 227 -20.40 -0.27 9.98
CA ASP A 227 -20.51 -0.15 11.43
C ASP A 227 -19.77 1.09 11.94
N LEU A 228 -18.55 1.33 11.44
CA LEU A 228 -17.76 2.52 11.77
C LEU A 228 -18.45 3.83 11.41
N THR A 229 -19.17 3.87 10.28
CA THR A 229 -19.92 5.07 9.87
C THR A 229 -21.30 5.19 10.51
N ALA A 230 -21.84 4.11 11.06
CA ALA A 230 -23.11 4.10 11.77
C ALA A 230 -22.94 4.52 13.24
N ASP A 231 -21.87 4.05 13.90
CA ASP A 231 -21.57 4.32 15.30
C ASP A 231 -20.06 4.31 15.53
N ALA A 232 -19.42 5.42 15.17
CA ALA A 232 -17.97 5.56 15.26
C ALA A 232 -17.46 5.47 16.70
N GLU A 233 -18.23 5.97 17.68
CA GLU A 233 -17.79 5.94 19.07
C GLU A 233 -17.65 4.52 19.59
N ARG A 234 -18.67 3.67 19.38
CA ARG A 234 -18.63 2.27 19.78
C ARG A 234 -17.46 1.53 19.12
N GLU A 235 -17.35 1.59 17.79
CA GLU A 235 -16.30 0.88 17.07
C GLU A 235 -14.89 1.35 17.45
N MET A 236 -14.71 2.65 17.71
CA MET A 236 -13.41 3.18 18.14
C MET A 236 -13.09 2.81 19.59
N ARG A 237 -14.08 2.68 20.49
CA ARG A 237 -13.87 2.17 21.85
C ARG A 237 -13.41 0.71 21.83
N ASP A 238 -14.06 -0.13 21.03
CA ASP A 238 -13.69 -1.55 20.90
C ASP A 238 -12.29 -1.71 20.30
N LEU A 239 -11.96 -0.90 19.28
CA LEU A 239 -10.64 -0.89 18.70
C LEU A 239 -9.57 -0.38 19.69
N CYS A 240 -9.84 0.68 20.45
CA CYS A 240 -8.95 1.17 21.49
C CYS A 240 -8.68 0.10 22.57
N ALA A 241 -9.73 -0.61 23.01
CA ALA A 241 -9.59 -1.72 23.96
C ALA A 241 -8.68 -2.83 23.41
N PHE A 242 -8.84 -3.23 22.14
CA PHE A 242 -7.95 -4.17 21.47
C PHE A 242 -6.49 -3.66 21.42
N LEU A 243 -6.30 -2.36 21.16
CA LEU A 243 -4.97 -1.73 21.11
C LEU A 243 -4.37 -1.49 22.51
N GLY A 244 -5.15 -1.60 23.58
CA GLY A 244 -4.70 -1.34 24.95
C GLY A 244 -4.45 0.15 25.23
N VAL A 245 -5.27 1.02 24.64
CA VAL A 245 -5.28 2.47 24.91
C VAL A 245 -6.71 2.91 25.29
N ASP A 246 -6.85 4.01 26.01
CA ASP A 246 -8.16 4.56 26.35
C ASP A 246 -8.76 5.30 25.15
N PHE A 247 -10.08 5.26 25.01
CA PHE A 247 -10.77 6.05 24.00
C PHE A 247 -10.65 7.56 24.28
N GLU A 248 -10.28 8.35 23.27
CA GLU A 248 -10.27 9.81 23.32
C GLU A 248 -11.37 10.39 22.42
N PRO A 249 -12.32 11.19 22.93
CA PRO A 249 -13.36 11.82 22.10
C PRO A 249 -12.80 12.64 20.93
N SER A 250 -11.59 13.20 21.06
CA SER A 250 -10.92 13.93 19.98
C SER A 250 -10.63 13.08 18.74
N MET A 251 -10.69 11.74 18.85
CA MET A 251 -10.57 10.85 17.70
C MET A 251 -11.71 11.06 16.70
N LEU A 252 -12.92 11.41 17.16
CA LEU A 252 -14.08 11.63 16.29
C LEU A 252 -14.08 13.02 15.63
N ASP A 253 -13.33 13.97 16.19
CA ASP A 253 -13.08 15.31 15.66
C ASP A 253 -11.66 15.44 15.05
N TYR A 254 -11.28 14.48 14.21
CA TYR A 254 -9.92 14.33 13.70
C TYR A 254 -9.41 15.51 12.85
N GLY A 255 -10.31 16.36 12.34
CA GLY A 255 -9.95 17.53 11.53
C GLY A 255 -9.43 18.74 12.32
N ARG A 256 -9.48 18.72 13.66
CA ARG A 256 -9.04 19.86 14.49
C ARG A 256 -7.53 19.91 14.75
N ARG A 257 -6.79 18.83 14.49
CA ARG A 257 -5.34 18.74 14.74
C ARG A 257 -4.57 18.83 13.41
N ASP A 258 -4.08 20.03 13.12
CA ASP A 258 -2.99 20.38 12.19
C ASP A 258 -3.14 19.96 10.70
N ASP A 259 -3.01 20.92 9.78
CA ASP A 259 -3.23 20.77 8.32
C ASP A 259 -2.21 19.84 7.61
N THR A 260 -1.25 19.28 8.34
CA THR A 260 -0.13 18.47 7.83
C THR A 260 -0.48 16.98 7.64
N GLN A 261 -1.67 16.54 8.07
CA GLN A 261 -2.06 15.11 8.07
C GLN A 261 -2.46 14.54 6.69
N VAL A 262 -2.72 15.41 5.71
CA VAL A 262 -3.19 15.04 4.36
C VAL A 262 -2.27 15.64 3.31
N VAL A 263 -1.28 14.87 2.87
CA VAL A 263 -0.29 15.30 1.86
C VAL A 263 -0.81 15.00 0.46
N LYS A 264 -0.74 15.97 -0.46
CA LYS A 264 -1.18 15.82 -1.87
C LYS A 264 -0.44 14.69 -2.56
N GLY A 265 -1.19 13.72 -3.07
CA GLY A 265 -0.64 12.54 -3.75
C GLY A 265 -0.30 11.36 -2.85
N LEU A 266 -0.45 11.47 -1.52
CA LEU A 266 -0.20 10.38 -0.57
C LEU A 266 -1.51 10.01 0.16
N GLY A 267 -2.26 9.06 -0.42
CA GLY A 267 -3.54 8.58 0.11
C GLY A 267 -4.79 9.24 -0.49
N ASP A 268 -5.95 9.02 0.15
CA ASP A 268 -7.26 9.43 -0.39
C ASP A 268 -7.52 10.93 -0.16
N TRP A 269 -7.80 11.66 -1.23
CA TRP A 269 -7.82 13.14 -1.28
C TRP A 269 -9.22 13.74 -1.46
N ARG A 270 -10.26 13.06 -0.95
CA ARG A 270 -11.67 13.44 -1.18
C ARG A 270 -12.21 14.40 -0.12
N ASP A 271 -13.15 15.26 -0.52
CA ASP A 271 -13.77 16.29 0.34
C ASP A 271 -14.40 15.73 1.62
N LYS A 272 -14.97 14.52 1.57
CA LYS A 272 -15.54 13.87 2.76
C LYS A 272 -14.53 13.69 3.89
N ILE A 273 -13.26 13.40 3.58
CA ILE A 273 -12.21 13.27 4.59
C ILE A 273 -11.88 14.63 5.20
N ARG A 274 -11.99 15.72 4.42
CA ARG A 274 -11.70 17.09 4.87
C ARG A 274 -12.72 17.65 5.85
N THR A 275 -13.88 17.02 6.00
CA THR A 275 -14.90 17.44 6.98
C THR A 275 -14.39 17.36 8.43
N GLY A 276 -13.39 16.51 8.69
CA GLY A 276 -12.83 16.33 10.03
C GLY A 276 -13.70 15.52 10.98
N GLN A 277 -14.81 14.97 10.48
CA GLN A 277 -15.79 14.19 11.24
C GLN A 277 -16.28 12.99 10.43
N VAL A 278 -16.75 11.96 11.13
CA VAL A 278 -17.31 10.76 10.49
C VAL A 278 -18.62 11.14 9.79
N GLN A 279 -18.70 10.79 8.50
CA GLN A 279 -19.90 11.00 7.69
C GLN A 279 -20.63 9.68 7.52
N SER A 280 -21.97 9.74 7.47
CA SER A 280 -22.78 8.55 7.23
C SER A 280 -22.40 7.82 5.94
N GLY A 281 -22.43 6.49 6.01
CA GLY A 281 -22.26 5.61 4.86
C GLY A 281 -23.34 5.81 3.80
N ARG A 282 -23.08 5.30 2.59
CA ARG A 282 -24.14 5.15 1.58
C ARG A 282 -24.97 3.90 1.93
N ALA A 283 -26.21 3.85 1.45
CA ALA A 283 -27.02 2.63 1.53
C ALA A 283 -26.26 1.42 0.95
N LEU A 284 -26.45 0.27 1.58
CA LEU A 284 -25.87 -0.99 1.11
C LEU A 284 -26.52 -1.40 -0.22
N PRO A 285 -25.74 -1.96 -1.16
CA PRO A 285 -26.28 -2.56 -2.37
C PRO A 285 -27.24 -3.70 -2.05
N ALA A 286 -28.33 -3.83 -2.82
CA ALA A 286 -29.26 -4.93 -2.73
C ALA A 286 -28.66 -6.24 -3.28
N GLU A 287 -29.27 -7.38 -2.97
CA GLU A 287 -28.75 -8.71 -3.32
C GLU A 287 -28.71 -8.96 -4.85
N ASP A 288 -29.68 -8.42 -5.58
CA ASP A 288 -29.77 -8.45 -7.03
C ASP A 288 -28.73 -7.55 -7.71
N GLU A 289 -28.15 -6.59 -6.98
CA GLU A 289 -27.04 -5.76 -7.44
C GLU A 289 -25.67 -6.46 -7.31
N ILE A 290 -25.58 -7.65 -6.70
CA ILE A 290 -24.30 -8.34 -6.46
C ILE A 290 -23.86 -9.11 -7.73
N PRO A 291 -22.76 -8.69 -8.39
CA PRO A 291 -22.20 -9.44 -9.51
C PRO A 291 -21.72 -10.81 -9.06
N GLU A 292 -21.88 -11.83 -9.91
CA GLU A 292 -21.48 -13.21 -9.62
C GLU A 292 -20.04 -13.32 -9.11
N LEU A 293 -19.12 -12.58 -9.73
CA LEU A 293 -17.70 -12.50 -9.36
C LEU A 293 -17.45 -12.10 -7.89
N LEU A 294 -18.34 -11.30 -7.29
CA LEU A 294 -18.19 -10.78 -5.93
C LEU A 294 -18.97 -11.57 -4.88
N ARG A 295 -19.92 -12.44 -5.28
CA ARG A 295 -20.76 -13.24 -4.36
C ARG A 295 -19.94 -14.01 -3.32
N PRO A 296 -18.85 -14.73 -3.68
CA PRO A 296 -18.07 -15.49 -2.69
C PRO A 296 -17.43 -14.58 -1.62
N MET A 297 -17.08 -13.34 -1.98
CA MET A 297 -16.50 -12.40 -1.03
C MET A 297 -17.57 -11.75 -0.14
N CYS A 298 -18.77 -11.50 -0.69
CA CYS A 298 -19.90 -11.05 0.11
C CYS A 298 -20.23 -12.09 1.18
N GLU A 299 -20.27 -13.37 0.82
CA GLU A 299 -20.49 -14.47 1.76
C GLU A 299 -19.37 -14.56 2.81
N ALA A 300 -18.11 -14.58 2.38
CA ALA A 300 -16.95 -14.66 3.29
C ALA A 300 -16.88 -13.52 4.32
N TRP A 301 -17.40 -12.35 3.98
CA TRP A 301 -17.44 -11.17 4.86
C TRP A 301 -18.78 -10.96 5.55
N GLY A 302 -19.75 -11.86 5.35
CA GLY A 302 -21.07 -11.83 5.98
C GLY A 302 -21.96 -10.67 5.51
N TYR A 303 -21.93 -10.38 4.21
CA TYR A 303 -22.81 -9.41 3.51
C TYR A 303 -23.90 -10.07 2.68
N SER A 304 -23.86 -11.40 2.50
CA SER A 304 -24.96 -12.15 1.91
C SER A 304 -25.88 -12.64 3.03
N SER A 305 -27.18 -12.29 2.98
CA SER A 305 -28.24 -12.96 3.75
C SER A 305 -28.97 -13.91 2.81
#